data_AF-A0AAJ0GFH4-F1
#
_entry.id   AF-A0AAJ0GFH4-F1
#
_cell.length_a   1.000
_cell.length_b   1.000
_cell.length_c   1.000
_cell.angle_alpha   90.00
_cell.angle_beta   90.00
_cell.angle_gamma   90.00
#
_symmetry.space_group_name_H-M   'P 1'
#
loop_
_entity.id
_entity.type
_entity.pdbx_description
1 polymer ?
#
loop_
_entity_poly.entity_id
_entity_poly.type
_entity_poly.pdbx_seq_one_letter_code
_entity_poly.pdbx_strand_id
1 'polypeptide(L)'
;MNGVAYTTGMDLDHDHKELHINLDYIVNTKSPKRHEILGVLCHELVHCFQWAANGTCPGGLIEGIADWVRLRAGLSAKHWKQEAEGKWDGGYQHTGYFLEYLEQRFGEGTVRRMNGCLRGKDYDEEKLFGECCGGRKVEDLWKDYGKELEKKAGTKADDGDAPEPIPTHVANP
;
A
#
# COMPACT_ATOMS: atom_id res chain seq x y z
N MET A 1 10.00 10.78 21.03
CA MET A 1 10.18 10.16 19.70
C MET A 1 9.44 11.00 18.68
N ASN A 2 10.03 11.21 17.49
CA ASN A 2 9.46 12.05 16.42
C ASN A 2 8.61 11.25 15.40
N GLY A 3 8.24 10.01 15.72
CA GLY A 3 7.38 9.17 14.88
C GLY A 3 5.89 9.49 15.02
N VAL A 4 5.08 9.03 14.06
CA VAL A 4 3.62 9.20 14.05
C VAL A 4 2.95 8.22 15.02
N ALA A 5 3.29 6.95 14.89
CA ALA A 5 2.89 5.87 15.78
C ALA A 5 3.94 4.74 15.67
N TYR A 6 3.84 3.76 16.56
CA TYR A 6 4.56 2.50 16.44
C TYR A 6 3.87 1.39 17.24
N THR A 7 4.10 0.16 16.81
CA THR A 7 3.68 -1.06 17.49
C THR A 7 4.89 -1.75 18.11
N THR A 8 4.76 -2.15 19.36
CA THR A 8 5.79 -2.91 20.09
C THR A 8 5.16 -4.08 20.85
N GLY A 9 5.99 -4.99 21.35
CA GLY A 9 5.58 -6.07 22.25
C GLY A 9 6.54 -6.20 23.43
N MET A 10 6.20 -7.06 24.38
CA MET A 10 7.12 -7.42 25.45
C MET A 10 8.03 -8.58 25.02
N ASP A 11 9.32 -8.51 25.36
CA ASP A 11 10.27 -9.59 25.07
C ASP A 11 9.91 -10.91 25.76
N LEU A 12 9.18 -10.83 26.88
CA LEU A 12 8.76 -11.98 27.70
C LEU A 12 7.39 -12.55 27.31
N ASP A 13 6.59 -11.79 26.56
CA ASP A 13 5.25 -12.18 26.12
C ASP A 13 5.00 -11.62 24.73
N HIS A 14 5.23 -12.44 23.71
CA HIS A 14 4.99 -12.07 22.33
C HIS A 14 3.50 -11.90 21.99
N ASP A 15 2.57 -12.34 22.85
CA ASP A 15 1.15 -12.10 22.67
C ASP A 15 0.74 -10.73 23.22
N HIS A 16 1.56 -10.12 24.08
CA HIS A 16 1.39 -8.73 24.50
C HIS A 16 1.84 -7.76 23.39
N LYS A 17 0.92 -6.89 22.98
CA LYS A 17 1.12 -5.89 21.92
C LYS A 17 0.64 -4.53 22.41
N GLU A 18 1.47 -3.52 22.18
CA GLU A 18 1.18 -2.14 22.51
C GLU A 18 1.25 -1.28 21.25
N LEU A 19 0.28 -0.38 21.12
CA LEU A 19 0.21 0.61 20.06
C LEU A 19 0.35 1.98 20.69
N HIS A 20 1.39 2.70 20.28
CA HIS A 20 1.72 4.03 20.78
C HIS A 20 1.46 5.05 19.67
N ILE A 21 0.67 6.09 19.95
CA ILE A 21 0.38 7.17 18.99
C ILE A 21 0.88 8.49 19.54
N ASN A 22 1.54 9.26 18.68
CA ASN A 22 2.04 10.57 19.04
C ASN A 22 0.89 11.59 19.18
N LEU A 23 0.73 12.14 20.38
CA LEU A 23 -0.29 13.16 20.68
C LEU A 23 -0.09 14.43 19.85
N ASP A 24 1.15 14.86 19.62
CA ASP A 24 1.44 16.04 18.81
C ASP A 24 0.98 15.82 17.36
N TYR A 25 1.09 14.60 16.84
CA TYR A 25 0.56 14.26 15.52
C TYR A 25 -0.98 14.34 15.48
N ILE A 26 -1.66 13.79 16.49
CA ILE A 26 -3.13 13.85 16.62
C ILE A 26 -3.63 15.30 16.66
N VAL A 27 -2.92 16.17 17.39
CA VAL A 27 -3.29 17.58 17.53
C VAL A 27 -3.09 18.32 16.21
N ASN A 28 -1.98 18.07 15.52
CA ASN A 28 -1.50 18.91 14.41
C ASN A 28 -1.80 18.36 13.00
N THR A 29 -2.35 17.15 12.86
CA THR A 29 -2.71 16.63 11.53
C THR A 29 -3.73 17.53 10.82
N LYS A 30 -3.44 17.83 9.55
CA LYS A 30 -4.29 18.65 8.66
C LYS A 30 -5.33 17.81 7.91
N SER A 31 -5.17 16.49 7.90
CA SER A 31 -6.16 15.55 7.38
C SER A 31 -7.43 15.59 8.23
N PRO A 32 -8.60 15.13 7.71
CA PRO A 32 -9.76 14.86 8.56
C PRO A 32 -9.37 13.93 9.71
N LYS A 33 -9.30 14.48 10.94
CA LYS A 33 -8.63 13.84 12.09
C LYS A 33 -9.07 12.39 12.31
N ARG A 34 -10.38 12.15 12.31
CA ARG A 34 -10.95 10.80 12.50
C ARG A 34 -10.43 9.81 11.45
N HIS A 35 -10.44 10.21 10.18
CA HIS A 35 -10.00 9.34 9.07
C HIS A 35 -8.51 9.01 9.17
N GLU A 36 -7.69 10.02 9.45
CA GLU A 36 -6.23 9.84 9.60
C GLU A 36 -5.91 8.93 10.79
N ILE A 37 -6.50 9.19 11.95
CA ILE A 37 -6.26 8.41 13.17
C ILE A 37 -6.71 6.95 12.98
N LEU A 38 -7.87 6.72 12.35
CA LEU A 38 -8.31 5.37 12.01
C LEU A 38 -7.35 4.68 11.02
N GLY A 39 -6.80 5.42 10.06
CA GLY A 39 -5.81 4.91 9.12
C GLY A 39 -4.50 4.49 9.81
N VAL A 40 -3.97 5.34 10.70
CA VAL A 40 -2.78 5.02 11.50
C VAL A 40 -3.05 3.82 12.42
N LEU A 41 -4.18 3.80 13.13
CA LEU A 41 -4.56 2.65 13.95
C LEU A 41 -4.68 1.36 13.14
N CYS A 42 -5.25 1.42 11.94
CA CYS A 42 -5.36 0.28 11.05
C CYS A 42 -3.97 -0.24 10.64
N HIS A 43 -3.07 0.65 10.25
CA HIS A 43 -1.69 0.33 9.88
C HIS A 43 -0.98 -0.40 11.03
N GLU A 44 -0.96 0.20 12.21
CA GLU A 44 -0.29 -0.35 13.39
C GLU A 44 -0.89 -1.68 13.84
N LEU A 45 -2.22 -1.83 13.78
CA LEU A 45 -2.88 -3.09 14.12
C LEU A 45 -2.44 -4.24 13.21
N VAL A 46 -2.08 -3.97 11.95
CA VAL A 46 -1.54 -5.01 11.06
C VAL A 46 -0.22 -5.56 11.58
N HIS A 47 0.63 -4.71 12.15
CA HIS A 47 1.90 -5.15 12.73
C HIS A 47 1.73 -6.13 13.89
N CYS A 48 0.58 -6.12 14.59
CA CYS A 48 0.25 -7.12 15.61
C CYS A 48 0.02 -8.53 15.03
N PHE A 49 -0.43 -8.64 13.79
CA PHE A 49 -0.87 -9.91 13.18
C PHE A 49 0.00 -10.40 12.02
N GLN A 50 0.80 -9.51 11.42
CA GLN A 50 1.67 -9.86 10.31
C GLN A 50 2.87 -10.70 10.78
N TRP A 51 3.38 -11.54 9.90
CA TRP A 51 4.63 -12.25 10.12
C TRP A 51 5.80 -11.47 9.50
N ALA A 52 6.96 -11.54 10.14
CA ALA A 52 8.16 -10.80 9.72
C ALA A 52 9.33 -11.70 9.27
N ALA A 53 9.05 -12.96 8.92
CA ALA A 53 10.05 -13.94 8.49
C ALA A 53 11.25 -14.04 9.46
N ASN A 54 10.98 -14.31 10.73
CA ASN A 54 11.98 -14.32 11.81
C ASN A 54 12.79 -13.01 11.93
N GLY A 55 12.22 -11.88 11.50
CA GLY A 55 12.87 -10.57 11.49
C GLY A 55 13.77 -10.31 10.27
N THR A 56 13.78 -11.20 9.28
CA THR A 56 14.60 -11.06 8.06
C THR A 56 13.83 -10.47 6.87
N CYS A 57 12.52 -10.29 6.99
CA CYS A 57 11.72 -9.65 5.94
C CYS A 57 12.13 -8.19 5.75
N PRO A 58 12.26 -7.70 4.50
CA PRO A 58 12.57 -6.29 4.25
C PRO A 58 11.48 -5.40 4.83
N GLY A 59 11.88 -4.34 5.54
CA GLY A 59 10.96 -3.39 6.17
C GLY A 59 9.97 -2.78 5.18
N GLY A 60 10.39 -2.55 3.93
CA GLY A 60 9.51 -2.05 2.88
C GLY A 60 8.31 -2.94 2.55
N LEU A 61 8.46 -4.27 2.66
CA LEU A 61 7.33 -5.20 2.50
C LEU A 61 6.44 -5.20 3.75
N ILE A 62 7.03 -5.15 4.94
CA ILE A 62 6.32 -5.05 6.22
C ILE A 62 5.42 -3.81 6.26
N GLU A 63 5.99 -2.63 6.02
CA GLU A 63 5.25 -1.36 5.96
C GLU A 63 4.22 -1.37 4.81
N GLY A 64 4.59 -1.98 3.69
CA GLY A 64 3.72 -2.13 2.52
C GLY A 64 2.46 -2.95 2.76
N ILE A 65 2.58 -4.07 3.48
CA ILE A 65 1.43 -4.91 3.84
C ILE A 65 0.48 -4.13 4.75
N ALA A 66 1.02 -3.40 5.74
CA ALA A 66 0.22 -2.56 6.63
C ALA A 66 -0.58 -1.49 5.87
N ASP A 67 0.08 -0.78 4.95
CA ASP A 67 -0.59 0.24 4.13
C ASP A 67 -1.49 -0.33 3.02
N TRP A 68 -1.25 -1.55 2.55
CA TRP A 68 -2.19 -2.27 1.68
C TRP A 68 -3.50 -2.59 2.42
N VAL A 69 -3.44 -3.06 3.67
CA VAL A 69 -4.66 -3.29 4.47
C VAL A 69 -5.38 -1.96 4.72
N ARG A 70 -4.65 -0.90 5.07
CA ARG A 70 -5.19 0.46 5.23
C ARG A 70 -5.89 0.94 3.94
N LEU A 71 -5.30 0.69 2.77
CA LEU A 71 -5.89 0.98 1.47
C LEU A 71 -7.22 0.22 1.29
N ARG A 72 -7.23 -1.10 1.52
CA ARG A 72 -8.42 -1.96 1.37
C ARG A 72 -9.52 -1.64 2.38
N ALA A 73 -9.17 -1.10 3.55
CA ALA A 73 -10.11 -0.61 4.55
C ALA A 73 -10.76 0.74 4.15
N GLY A 74 -10.38 1.32 3.01
CA GLY A 74 -10.87 2.65 2.59
C GLY A 74 -10.28 3.79 3.41
N LEU A 75 -9.13 3.59 4.05
CA LEU A 75 -8.48 4.52 4.96
C LEU A 75 -7.17 5.12 4.40
N SER A 76 -6.96 5.02 3.08
CA SER A 76 -5.83 5.68 2.41
C SER A 76 -5.82 7.18 2.67
N ALA A 77 -4.63 7.76 2.80
CA ALA A 77 -4.50 9.20 3.00
C ALA A 77 -4.69 9.94 1.68
N LYS A 78 -5.28 11.14 1.73
CA LYS A 78 -5.60 11.94 0.52
C LYS A 78 -4.39 12.30 -0.34
N HIS A 79 -3.19 12.32 0.24
CA HIS A 79 -1.96 12.69 -0.44
C HIS A 79 -1.22 11.49 -1.04
N TRP A 80 -1.71 10.27 -0.82
CA TRP A 80 -1.11 9.06 -1.40
C TRP A 80 -1.18 9.09 -2.92
N LYS A 81 -0.10 8.65 -3.56
CA LYS A 81 0.01 8.59 -5.01
C LYS A 81 0.42 7.19 -5.44
N GLN A 82 -0.13 6.74 -6.55
CA GLN A 82 0.36 5.57 -7.26
C GLN A 82 1.53 5.99 -8.13
N GLU A 83 2.68 5.35 -7.91
CA GLU A 83 3.92 5.59 -8.63
C GLU A 83 4.73 4.29 -8.64
N ALA A 84 5.76 4.24 -9.49
CA ALA A 84 6.62 3.07 -9.68
C ALA A 84 8.09 3.45 -9.86
N GLU A 85 8.52 4.55 -9.25
CA GLU A 85 9.91 4.99 -9.26
C GLU A 85 10.73 4.23 -8.20
N GLY A 86 12.04 4.13 -8.42
CA GLY A 86 12.92 3.45 -7.47
C GLY A 86 12.65 1.94 -7.33
N LYS A 87 12.83 1.42 -6.10
CA LYS A 87 12.66 0.00 -5.77
C LYS A 87 11.23 -0.29 -5.34
N TRP A 88 10.80 -1.54 -5.54
CA TRP A 88 9.45 -1.99 -5.20
C TRP A 88 9.17 -1.96 -3.69
N ASP A 89 10.19 -2.15 -2.85
CA ASP A 89 10.13 -2.25 -1.39
C ASP A 89 10.38 -0.88 -0.71
N GLY A 90 9.87 0.20 -1.29
CA GLY A 90 9.97 1.55 -0.70
C GLY A 90 9.17 1.74 0.61
N GLY A 91 8.30 0.79 0.97
CA GLY A 91 7.45 0.87 2.14
C GLY A 91 6.14 1.60 1.91
N TYR A 92 5.30 1.62 2.94
CA TYR A 92 4.10 2.45 3.01
C TYR A 92 3.20 2.34 1.75
N GLN A 93 2.59 3.45 1.31
CA GLN A 93 1.74 3.49 0.12
C GLN A 93 2.44 3.02 -1.17
N HIS A 94 3.77 3.17 -1.26
CA HIS A 94 4.54 2.82 -2.45
C HIS A 94 4.47 1.32 -2.71
N THR A 95 4.87 0.53 -1.72
CA THR A 95 4.71 -0.93 -1.76
C THR A 95 3.23 -1.30 -1.70
N GLY A 96 2.41 -0.60 -0.91
CA GLY A 96 0.99 -0.92 -0.70
C GLY A 96 0.16 -0.91 -1.99
N TYR A 97 0.36 0.07 -2.88
CA TYR A 97 -0.31 0.09 -4.18
C TYR A 97 0.19 -0.99 -5.14
N PHE A 98 1.48 -1.33 -5.08
CA PHE A 98 2.00 -2.45 -5.85
C PHE A 98 1.42 -3.79 -5.37
N LEU A 99 1.28 -4.00 -4.06
CA LEU A 99 0.58 -5.16 -3.52
C LEU A 99 -0.88 -5.22 -3.96
N GLU A 100 -1.56 -4.08 -4.10
CA GLU A 100 -2.91 -4.03 -4.66
C GLU A 100 -2.95 -4.43 -6.14
N TYR A 101 -1.95 -4.01 -6.92
CA TYR A 101 -1.80 -4.48 -8.30
C TYR A 101 -1.60 -6.00 -8.37
N LEU A 102 -0.79 -6.57 -7.47
CA LEU A 102 -0.58 -8.02 -7.40
C LEU A 102 -1.87 -8.76 -6.98
N GLU A 103 -2.60 -8.24 -6.00
CA GLU A 103 -3.91 -8.77 -5.57
C GLU A 103 -4.90 -8.81 -6.74
N GLN A 104 -4.99 -7.73 -7.53
CA GLN A 104 -5.86 -7.68 -8.70
C GLN A 104 -5.43 -8.64 -9.81
N ARG A 105 -4.11 -8.80 -10.02
CA ARG A 105 -3.55 -9.62 -11.10
C ARG A 105 -3.56 -11.12 -10.80
N PHE A 106 -3.27 -11.50 -9.57
CA PHE A 106 -3.10 -12.91 -9.15
C PHE A 106 -4.26 -13.43 -8.29
N GLY A 107 -5.26 -12.58 -8.05
CA GLY A 107 -6.53 -12.94 -7.43
C GLY A 107 -6.59 -12.64 -5.95
N GLU A 108 -7.82 -12.59 -5.43
CA GLU A 108 -8.10 -12.29 -4.04
C GLU A 108 -7.37 -13.24 -3.08
N GLY A 109 -6.80 -12.66 -2.02
CA GLY A 109 -6.00 -13.35 -1.02
C GLY A 109 -4.52 -13.53 -1.39
N THR A 110 -4.02 -12.90 -2.45
CA THR A 110 -2.59 -12.94 -2.80
C THR A 110 -1.73 -12.35 -1.70
N VAL A 111 -2.05 -11.15 -1.20
CA VAL A 111 -1.27 -10.51 -0.12
C VAL A 111 -1.42 -11.30 1.19
N ARG A 112 -2.58 -11.88 1.45
CA ARG A 112 -2.79 -12.79 2.59
C ARG A 112 -1.88 -14.02 2.51
N ARG A 113 -1.74 -14.63 1.33
CA ARG A 113 -0.81 -15.77 1.12
C ARG A 113 0.63 -15.32 1.32
N MET A 114 1.02 -14.15 0.82
CA MET A 114 2.36 -13.59 1.06
C MET A 114 2.67 -13.48 2.55
N ASN A 115 1.77 -12.89 3.36
CA ASN A 115 1.95 -12.84 4.80
C ASN A 115 2.07 -14.25 5.43
N GLY A 116 1.26 -15.21 4.98
CA GLY A 116 1.38 -16.61 5.42
C GLY A 116 2.74 -17.23 5.09
N CYS A 117 3.31 -16.89 3.93
CA CYS A 117 4.64 -17.30 3.53
C CYS A 117 5.76 -16.59 4.31
N LEU A 118 5.49 -15.63 5.19
CA LEU A 118 6.49 -15.06 6.10
C LEU A 118 6.51 -15.77 7.46
N ARG A 119 5.66 -16.78 7.68
CA ARG A 119 5.52 -17.45 8.98
C ARG A 119 6.64 -18.47 9.23
N GLY A 120 7.41 -18.26 10.30
CA GLY A 120 8.31 -19.27 10.89
C GLY A 120 9.50 -19.69 10.01
N LYS A 121 9.87 -18.86 9.03
CA LYS A 121 11.00 -19.08 8.13
C LYS A 121 11.65 -17.76 7.77
N ASP A 122 12.89 -17.80 7.29
CA ASP A 122 13.60 -16.60 6.84
C ASP A 122 13.08 -16.15 5.47
N TYR A 123 13.27 -14.87 5.16
CA TYR A 123 12.79 -14.24 3.94
C TYR A 123 13.56 -14.76 2.73
N ASP A 124 12.80 -15.21 1.74
CA ASP A 124 13.28 -15.65 0.44
C ASP A 124 12.39 -14.99 -0.61
N GLU A 125 12.92 -13.98 -1.29
CA GLU A 125 12.20 -13.18 -2.27
C GLU A 125 11.71 -14.00 -3.46
N GLU A 126 12.59 -14.82 -4.05
CA GLU A 126 12.25 -15.62 -5.22
C GLU A 126 11.17 -16.64 -4.88
N LYS A 127 11.25 -17.27 -3.70
CA LYS A 127 10.24 -18.20 -3.23
C LYS A 127 8.92 -17.51 -2.91
N LEU A 128 8.93 -16.37 -2.22
CA LEU A 128 7.72 -15.65 -1.84
C LEU A 128 6.91 -15.24 -3.07
N PHE A 129 7.56 -14.54 -4.02
CA PHE A 129 6.90 -14.07 -5.23
C PHE A 129 6.62 -15.22 -6.20
N GLY A 130 7.48 -16.24 -6.25
CA GLY A 130 7.23 -17.46 -7.01
C GLY A 130 5.96 -18.19 -6.56
N GLU A 131 5.78 -18.39 -5.26
CA GLU A 131 4.61 -19.05 -4.68
C GLU A 131 3.32 -18.21 -4.85
N CYS A 132 3.42 -16.88 -4.70
CA CYS A 132 2.24 -16.02 -4.67
C CYS A 132 1.84 -15.43 -6.05
N CYS A 133 2.80 -15.31 -6.98
CA CYS A 133 2.64 -14.58 -8.24
C CYS A 133 2.99 -15.42 -9.47
N GLY A 134 2.74 -16.74 -9.42
CA GLY A 134 2.84 -17.62 -10.59
C GLY A 134 4.26 -17.84 -11.10
N GLY A 135 5.24 -18.01 -10.20
CA GLY A 135 6.64 -18.27 -10.56
C GLY A 135 7.40 -17.03 -11.06
N ARG A 136 6.88 -15.82 -10.86
CA ARG A 136 7.46 -14.57 -11.35
C ARG A 136 8.39 -13.94 -10.31
N LYS A 137 9.47 -13.30 -10.79
CA LYS A 137 10.38 -12.49 -9.96
C LYS A 137 9.81 -11.10 -9.72
N VAL A 138 10.07 -10.52 -8.55
CA VAL A 138 9.48 -9.24 -8.13
C VAL A 138 9.87 -8.08 -9.04
N GLU A 139 11.08 -8.09 -9.59
CA GLU A 139 11.59 -7.06 -10.48
C GLU A 139 10.80 -7.00 -11.79
N ASP A 140 10.38 -8.16 -12.30
CA ASP A 140 9.54 -8.23 -13.50
C ASP A 140 8.10 -7.80 -13.19
N LEU A 141 7.60 -8.15 -12.00
CA LEU A 141 6.30 -7.70 -11.53
C LEU A 141 6.25 -6.18 -11.33
N TRP A 142 7.32 -5.60 -10.78
CA TRP A 142 7.47 -4.16 -10.58
C TRP A 142 7.53 -3.39 -11.92
N LYS A 143 8.31 -3.90 -12.88
CA LYS A 143 8.33 -3.34 -14.25
C LYS A 143 6.97 -3.43 -14.92
N ASP A 144 6.25 -4.53 -14.76
CA ASP A 144 4.90 -4.69 -15.28
C ASP A 144 3.93 -3.69 -14.64
N TYR A 145 4.05 -3.44 -13.35
CA TYR A 145 3.28 -2.43 -12.63
C TYR A 145 3.55 -1.01 -13.15
N GLY A 146 4.82 -0.64 -13.36
CA GLY A 146 5.18 0.65 -13.97
C GLY A 146 4.54 0.85 -15.35
N LYS A 147 4.60 -0.16 -16.23
CA LYS A 147 3.93 -0.13 -17.53
C LYS A 147 2.41 0.00 -17.43
N GLU A 148 1.80 -0.61 -16.41
CA GLU A 148 0.36 -0.49 -16.17
C GLU A 148 -0.02 0.94 -15.77
N LEU A 149 0.80 1.61 -14.96
CA LEU A 149 0.59 3.02 -14.61
C LEU A 149 0.73 3.93 -15.83
N GLU A 150 1.74 3.72 -16.67
CA GLU A 150 1.94 4.47 -17.91
C GLU A 150 0.74 4.35 -18.86
N LYS A 151 0.21 3.13 -19.05
CA LYS A 151 -0.99 2.89 -19.86
C LYS A 151 -2.20 3.64 -19.30
N LYS A 152 -2.44 3.55 -17.99
CA LYS A 152 -3.54 4.26 -17.32
C LYS A 152 -3.42 5.78 -17.45
N ALA A 153 -2.20 6.32 -17.45
CA ALA A 153 -1.97 7.74 -17.69
C ALA A 153 -2.27 8.13 -19.14
N GLY A 154 -1.86 7.30 -20.11
CA GLY A 154 -2.14 7.52 -21.54
C GLY A 154 -3.63 7.46 -21.88
N THR A 155 -4.37 6.49 -21.33
CA THR A 155 -5.84 6.38 -21.55
C THR A 155 -6.60 7.59 -21.00
N LYS A 156 -6.19 8.13 -19.85
CA LYS A 156 -6.82 9.35 -19.28
C LYS A 156 -6.55 10.62 -20.10
N ALA A 157 -5.48 10.65 -20.90
CA ALA A 157 -5.17 11.78 -21.76
C ALA A 157 -5.96 11.77 -23.08
N ASP A 158 -6.46 10.60 -23.50
CA ASP A 158 -7.21 10.40 -24.75
C ASP A 158 -8.73 10.66 -24.61
N ASP A 159 -9.27 10.64 -23.38
CA ASP A 159 -10.66 11.03 -23.06
C ASP A 159 -10.88 12.57 -23.10
N GLY A 160 -10.01 13.32 -23.77
CA GLY A 160 -9.79 14.76 -23.61
C GLY A 160 -10.10 15.67 -24.80
N ASP A 161 -10.88 15.23 -25.79
CA ASP A 161 -11.49 16.16 -26.77
C ASP A 161 -13.01 15.95 -26.79
N ALA A 162 -13.68 16.57 -25.81
CA ALA A 162 -15.12 16.74 -25.88
C ALA A 162 -15.42 17.61 -27.11
N PRO A 163 -16.26 17.17 -28.06
CA PRO A 163 -16.53 17.95 -29.26
C PRO A 163 -17.01 19.34 -28.89
N GLU A 164 -16.49 20.37 -29.58
CA GLU A 164 -16.85 21.76 -29.33
C GLU A 164 -18.38 21.90 -29.26
N PRO A 165 -18.91 22.62 -28.25
CA PRO A 165 -20.35 22.79 -28.12
C PRO A 165 -20.90 23.48 -29.37
N ILE A 166 -21.82 22.80 -30.04
CA ILE A 166 -22.55 23.32 -31.20
C ILE A 166 -23.31 24.59 -30.76
N PRO A 167 -23.03 25.77 -31.32
CA PRO A 167 -23.71 27.00 -30.93
C PRO A 167 -25.20 26.91 -31.28
N THR A 168 -26.08 26.84 -30.29
CA THR A 168 -27.51 26.64 -30.55
C THR A 168 -28.32 27.90 -30.79
N HIS A 169 -27.81 29.12 -30.64
CA HIS A 169 -28.57 30.31 -31.05
C HIS A 169 -27.67 31.46 -31.52
N VAL A 170 -27.80 31.80 -32.81
CA VAL A 170 -27.36 33.09 -33.36
C VAL A 170 -28.45 34.09 -33.00
N ALA A 171 -28.20 34.94 -32.00
CA ALA A 171 -29.01 36.13 -31.80
C ALA A 171 -28.59 37.15 -32.86
N ASN A 172 -29.53 37.56 -33.71
CA ASN A 172 -29.36 38.59 -34.72
C ASN A 172 -30.73 39.27 -34.92
N PRO A 173 -30.80 40.58 -35.17
CA PRO A 173 -30.12 41.71 -34.56
C PRO A 173 -30.93 42.36 -33.40
#